data_AF-A0A934M7H6-F1
#
_entry.id   AF-A0A934M7H6-F1
#
_cell.length_a   1.000
_cell.length_b   1.000
_cell.length_c   1.000
_cell.angle_alpha   90.00
_cell.angle_beta   90.00
_cell.angle_gamma   90.00
#
_symmetry.space_group_name_H-M   'P 1'
#
loop_
_entity.id
_entity.type
_entity.pdbx_description
1 polymer ?
#
loop_
_entity_poly.entity_id
_entity_poly.type
_entity_poly.pdbx_seq_one_letter_code
_entity_poly.pdbx_strand_id
1 'polypeptide(L)'
;MKIKLELSEWFYNMGLVGFNRILKKAEEDDLIKLNDYNYNSEENFLEFENTLLENFHEYYFNYFFNRYDVHERTSKQLHQWFIISKKEEKFESALKVIKDTIKKINDKIKKYDEEAFMKSDEIYKTLSKVKKYDNLNEVEKCIEDFLNVLSKENINKKLTLNMFKFILSSSFFGQVSFLNVVSTNKSLQEQKDIMFKDYIKPILEEINLNENIQGNAEEVFLNIKEALKTVLSKDIEKVYKTIEKNFIKKKKNADEIRNFIDGNEYHTCSLCCNNKSFGGTYAEGSFTPLAVSADNSKNMFWEFNTEYPICNLCKLVLFCTPAGCIDIYKNYMGKDVDIENKHYFAFVNMDTNFDELCKYNNNLEGKKDKENPYKEFIIDIVEELQQKSAWQLQNILFVEFNADYSSKKSKMNYFNMPKYVALYFAKSSKSISAVKDELFKSELIDNILSGKDIKFIIDKKLRDCIKKNNNYAYDCFNGVIIRNTLSNFRGGYENMEGKTVENKNEQDAKRLYVIYARGQELNEYFKESNAENKISSIAYRLLNSAKANNKNEFMDTLIRVHISAQKEIPAIFFGSSNLVVV
;
A
#
# COMPACT_ATOMS: atom_id res chain seq x y z
N MET A 1 -14.28 -31.35 -5.82
CA MET A 1 -12.99 -31.65 -5.15
C MET A 1 -12.62 -30.45 -4.34
N LYS A 2 -12.26 -30.63 -3.06
CA LYS A 2 -11.87 -29.52 -2.20
C LYS A 2 -10.48 -28.99 -2.57
N ILE A 3 -10.37 -27.68 -2.69
CA ILE A 3 -9.13 -26.92 -2.82
C ILE A 3 -8.80 -26.34 -1.45
N LYS A 4 -7.53 -26.44 -1.03
CA LYS A 4 -7.02 -25.85 0.21
C LYS A 4 -5.87 -24.88 -0.12
N LEU A 5 -5.94 -23.67 0.44
CA LEU A 5 -4.93 -22.62 0.31
C LEU A 5 -4.40 -22.25 1.69
N GLU A 6 -3.12 -22.44 1.93
CA GLU A 6 -2.50 -22.21 3.25
C GLU A 6 -1.68 -20.92 3.24
N LEU A 7 -1.65 -20.21 4.38
CA LEU A 7 -0.75 -19.07 4.59
C LEU A 7 0.71 -19.49 4.37
N SER A 8 1.48 -18.60 3.77
CA SER A 8 2.88 -18.78 3.41
C SER A 8 3.59 -17.42 3.53
N GLU A 9 4.34 -17.02 2.51
CA GLU A 9 5.02 -15.73 2.43
C GLU A 9 4.07 -14.53 2.31
N TRP A 10 4.52 -13.35 2.75
CA TRP A 10 3.67 -12.15 2.86
C TRP A 10 2.97 -11.76 1.56
N PHE A 11 3.62 -11.90 0.40
CA PHE A 11 3.04 -11.51 -0.89
C PHE A 11 2.02 -12.53 -1.40
N TYR A 12 2.19 -13.80 -1.02
CA TYR A 12 1.17 -14.83 -1.25
C TYR A 12 -0.02 -14.62 -0.32
N ASN A 13 0.23 -14.32 0.96
CA ASN A 13 -0.81 -13.99 1.95
C ASN A 13 -1.61 -12.76 1.55
N MET A 14 -0.95 -11.74 1.00
CA MET A 14 -1.62 -10.59 0.38
C MET A 14 -2.54 -11.04 -0.76
N GLY A 15 -2.10 -11.97 -1.61
CA GLY A 15 -2.94 -12.61 -2.61
C GLY A 15 -4.15 -13.34 -2.03
N LEU A 16 -3.97 -14.12 -0.95
CA LEU A 16 -5.04 -14.85 -0.27
C LEU A 16 -6.08 -13.93 0.38
N VAL A 17 -5.62 -12.87 1.06
CA VAL A 17 -6.50 -11.83 1.61
C VAL A 17 -7.29 -11.19 0.46
N GLY A 18 -6.64 -10.93 -0.68
CA GLY A 18 -7.30 -10.41 -1.88
C GLY A 18 -8.34 -11.37 -2.46
N PHE A 19 -8.02 -12.65 -2.55
CA PHE A 19 -8.93 -13.70 -3.01
C PHE A 19 -10.18 -13.77 -2.11
N ASN A 20 -10.00 -13.76 -0.79
CA ASN A 20 -11.10 -13.71 0.16
C ASN A 20 -11.96 -12.45 0.00
N ARG A 21 -11.35 -11.26 -0.12
CA ARG A 21 -12.09 -10.00 -0.33
C ARG A 21 -12.93 -10.02 -1.60
N ILE A 22 -12.42 -10.58 -2.69
CA ILE A 22 -13.16 -10.72 -3.94
C ILE A 22 -14.41 -11.59 -3.73
N LEU A 23 -14.26 -12.72 -3.03
CA LEU A 23 -15.37 -13.63 -2.75
C LEU A 23 -16.38 -13.04 -1.77
N LYS A 24 -15.92 -12.38 -0.71
CA LYS A 24 -16.81 -11.73 0.26
C LYS A 24 -17.58 -10.58 -0.37
N LYS A 25 -16.94 -9.79 -1.23
CA LYS A 25 -17.65 -8.76 -2.00
C LYS A 25 -18.68 -9.36 -2.96
N ALA A 26 -18.36 -10.46 -3.61
CA ALA A 26 -19.32 -11.16 -4.48
C ALA A 26 -20.51 -11.73 -3.68
N GLU A 27 -20.29 -12.20 -2.46
CA GLU A 27 -21.34 -12.63 -1.53
C GLU A 27 -22.20 -11.45 -1.07
N GLU A 28 -21.59 -10.30 -0.72
CA GLU A 28 -22.28 -9.05 -0.39
C GLU A 28 -23.15 -8.51 -1.54
N ASP A 29 -22.70 -8.72 -2.79
CA ASP A 29 -23.40 -8.29 -4.01
C ASP A 29 -24.38 -9.38 -4.55
N ASP A 30 -24.68 -10.42 -3.76
CA ASP A 30 -25.59 -11.53 -4.11
C ASP A 30 -25.20 -12.31 -5.39
N LEU A 31 -23.92 -12.31 -5.77
CA LEU A 31 -23.41 -13.02 -6.96
C LEU A 31 -23.02 -14.48 -6.67
N ILE A 32 -22.80 -14.82 -5.41
CA ILE A 32 -22.42 -16.14 -4.93
C ILE A 32 -22.95 -16.36 -3.51
N LYS A 33 -23.22 -17.61 -3.16
CA LYS A 33 -23.44 -18.03 -1.76
C LYS A 33 -22.29 -18.94 -1.38
N LEU A 34 -21.38 -18.48 -0.52
CA LEU A 34 -20.15 -19.23 -0.26
C LEU A 34 -20.41 -20.59 0.42
N ASN A 35 -21.49 -20.69 1.19
CA ASN A 35 -21.94 -21.95 1.79
C ASN A 35 -22.26 -23.05 0.75
N ASP A 36 -22.69 -22.69 -0.46
CA ASP A 36 -22.99 -23.67 -1.52
C ASP A 36 -21.72 -24.36 -2.05
N TYR A 37 -20.55 -23.80 -1.73
CA TYR A 37 -19.23 -24.28 -2.18
C TYR A 37 -18.38 -24.80 -1.02
N ASN A 38 -18.97 -25.10 0.14
CA ASN A 38 -18.26 -25.53 1.35
C ASN A 38 -17.09 -24.58 1.71
N TYR A 39 -17.27 -23.28 1.46
CA TYR A 39 -16.24 -22.29 1.75
C TYR A 39 -16.04 -22.18 3.27
N ASN A 40 -14.81 -22.35 3.72
CA ASN A 40 -14.46 -22.24 5.13
C ASN A 40 -13.04 -21.68 5.29
N SER A 41 -12.81 -20.95 6.38
CA SER A 41 -11.49 -20.53 6.83
C SER A 41 -11.26 -21.04 8.24
N GLU A 42 -10.17 -21.79 8.42
CA GLU A 42 -9.78 -22.32 9.72
C GLU A 42 -8.27 -22.20 9.87
N GLU A 43 -7.82 -21.87 11.08
CA GLU A 43 -6.40 -21.71 11.42
C GLU A 43 -5.64 -20.94 10.31
N ASN A 44 -4.70 -21.59 9.65
CA ASN A 44 -3.83 -20.95 8.68
C ASN A 44 -4.26 -21.21 7.22
N PHE A 45 -5.51 -21.56 6.96
CA PHE A 45 -5.94 -21.90 5.60
C PHE A 45 -7.36 -21.46 5.24
N LEU A 46 -7.59 -21.49 3.92
CA LEU A 46 -8.88 -21.33 3.28
C LEU A 46 -9.20 -22.59 2.47
N GLU A 47 -10.41 -23.13 2.57
CA GLU A 47 -10.89 -24.25 1.77
C GLU A 47 -12.22 -23.97 1.07
N PHE A 48 -12.43 -24.59 -0.11
CA PHE A 48 -13.66 -24.50 -0.90
C PHE A 48 -13.72 -25.58 -1.99
N GLU A 49 -14.90 -25.84 -2.56
CA GLU A 49 -15.07 -26.72 -3.73
C GLU A 49 -14.57 -26.08 -5.03
N ASN A 50 -13.88 -26.86 -5.87
CA ASN A 50 -13.31 -26.40 -7.13
C ASN A 50 -14.29 -25.70 -8.09
N THR A 51 -15.57 -26.07 -8.07
CA THR A 51 -16.62 -25.46 -8.89
C THR A 51 -16.79 -23.96 -8.61
N LEU A 52 -16.39 -23.47 -7.43
CA LEU A 52 -16.35 -22.03 -7.12
C LEU A 52 -15.50 -21.24 -8.12
N LEU A 53 -14.44 -21.86 -8.66
CA LEU A 53 -13.52 -21.18 -9.57
C LEU A 53 -14.13 -20.92 -10.95
N GLU A 54 -15.15 -21.67 -11.37
CA GLU A 54 -15.75 -21.59 -12.71
C GLU A 54 -16.19 -20.15 -13.05
N ASN A 55 -16.74 -19.44 -12.06
CA ASN A 55 -17.21 -18.06 -12.21
C ASN A 55 -16.29 -17.02 -11.54
N PHE A 56 -15.10 -17.42 -11.05
CA PHE A 56 -14.24 -16.51 -10.27
C PHE A 56 -13.83 -15.24 -11.02
N HIS A 57 -13.62 -15.34 -12.33
CA HIS A 57 -13.29 -14.21 -13.19
C HIS A 57 -14.40 -13.14 -13.20
N GLU A 58 -15.68 -13.52 -13.05
CA GLU A 58 -16.79 -12.57 -12.92
C GLU A 58 -16.69 -11.79 -11.61
N TYR A 59 -16.44 -12.49 -10.50
CA TYR A 59 -16.25 -11.90 -9.17
C TYR A 59 -15.05 -10.96 -9.12
N TYR A 60 -13.94 -11.35 -9.77
CA TYR A 60 -12.73 -10.54 -9.87
C TYR A 60 -13.01 -9.19 -10.55
N PHE A 61 -13.65 -9.20 -11.72
CA PHE A 61 -13.98 -7.96 -12.42
C PHE A 61 -14.98 -7.13 -11.61
N ASN A 62 -16.00 -7.75 -11.01
CA ASN A 62 -16.95 -7.05 -10.14
C ASN A 62 -16.25 -6.31 -8.98
N TYR A 63 -15.33 -6.97 -8.29
CA TYR A 63 -14.56 -6.37 -7.21
C TYR A 63 -13.79 -5.13 -7.68
N PHE A 64 -13.08 -5.20 -8.82
CA PHE A 64 -12.29 -4.08 -9.32
C PHE A 64 -13.12 -2.96 -9.95
N PHE A 65 -14.32 -3.25 -10.46
CA PHE A 65 -15.28 -2.20 -10.83
C PHE A 65 -15.71 -1.40 -9.61
N ASN A 66 -16.01 -2.06 -8.49
CA ASN A 66 -16.34 -1.38 -7.23
C ASN A 66 -15.13 -0.61 -6.66
N ARG A 67 -13.95 -1.24 -6.57
CA ARG A 67 -12.75 -0.64 -5.95
C ARG A 67 -12.27 0.62 -6.67
N TYR A 68 -12.32 0.62 -8.00
CA TYR A 68 -11.75 1.69 -8.83
C TYR A 68 -12.80 2.49 -9.60
N ASP A 69 -14.05 2.52 -9.11
CA ASP A 69 -15.15 3.25 -9.73
C ASP A 69 -14.77 4.72 -10.01
N VAL A 70 -14.71 5.06 -11.30
CA VAL A 70 -14.24 6.38 -11.75
C VAL A 70 -15.26 7.46 -11.43
N HIS A 71 -16.55 7.17 -11.52
CA HIS A 71 -17.62 8.10 -11.17
C HIS A 71 -17.56 8.46 -9.69
N GLU A 72 -17.53 7.48 -8.78
CA GLU A 72 -17.44 7.73 -7.33
C GLU A 72 -16.17 8.49 -6.96
N ARG A 73 -15.02 8.06 -7.47
CA ARG A 73 -13.73 8.71 -7.18
C ARG A 73 -13.73 10.17 -7.65
N THR A 74 -14.24 10.42 -8.85
CA THR A 74 -14.29 11.76 -9.43
C THR A 74 -15.31 12.63 -8.72
N SER A 75 -16.46 12.07 -8.33
CA SER A 75 -17.46 12.74 -7.50
C SER A 75 -16.86 13.22 -6.18
N LYS A 76 -16.19 12.33 -5.42
CA LYS A 76 -15.50 12.69 -4.17
C LYS A 76 -14.48 13.82 -4.40
N GLN A 77 -13.66 13.71 -5.44
CA GLN A 77 -12.66 14.72 -5.75
C GLN A 77 -13.29 16.08 -6.11
N LEU A 78 -14.27 16.12 -7.02
CA LEU A 78 -14.90 17.36 -7.46
C LEU A 78 -15.67 18.04 -6.33
N HIS A 79 -16.41 17.30 -5.51
CA HIS A 79 -17.11 17.86 -4.36
C HIS A 79 -16.15 18.41 -3.30
N GLN A 80 -15.01 17.75 -3.03
CA GLN A 80 -13.99 18.30 -2.13
C GLN A 80 -13.45 19.64 -2.65
N TRP A 81 -13.11 19.73 -3.94
CA TRP A 81 -12.64 20.98 -4.52
C TRP A 81 -13.72 22.05 -4.57
N PHE A 82 -14.98 21.67 -4.76
CA PHE A 82 -16.10 22.58 -4.68
C PHE A 82 -16.28 23.16 -3.26
N ILE A 83 -16.14 22.34 -2.22
CA ILE A 83 -16.15 22.83 -0.82
C ILE A 83 -15.00 23.83 -0.60
N ILE A 84 -13.82 23.57 -1.15
CA ILE A 84 -12.69 24.50 -1.07
C ILE A 84 -12.99 25.80 -1.84
N SER A 85 -13.69 25.72 -2.99
CA SER A 85 -14.04 26.91 -3.78
C SER A 85 -15.07 27.80 -3.10
N LYS A 86 -15.79 27.34 -2.06
CA LYS A 86 -16.67 28.18 -1.23
C LYS A 86 -15.91 29.22 -0.39
N LYS A 87 -14.57 29.16 -0.35
CA LYS A 87 -13.72 30.20 0.23
C LYS A 87 -13.24 31.12 -0.87
N GLU A 88 -13.63 32.39 -0.83
CA GLU A 88 -13.36 33.36 -1.87
C GLU A 88 -11.86 33.44 -2.21
N GLU A 89 -10.99 33.45 -1.20
CA GLU A 89 -9.53 33.51 -1.38
C GLU A 89 -8.92 32.25 -2.02
N LYS A 90 -9.67 31.13 -2.06
CA LYS A 90 -9.24 29.87 -2.68
C LYS A 90 -9.97 29.55 -3.98
N PHE A 91 -11.01 30.32 -4.33
CA PHE A 91 -11.90 30.04 -5.46
C PHE A 91 -11.14 29.80 -6.76
N GLU A 92 -10.26 30.70 -7.17
CA GLU A 92 -9.52 30.59 -8.43
C GLU A 92 -8.67 29.31 -8.50
N SER A 93 -7.95 28.99 -7.41
CA SER A 93 -7.12 27.80 -7.34
C SER A 93 -7.93 26.51 -7.39
N ALA A 94 -9.08 26.46 -6.71
CA ALA A 94 -9.98 25.30 -6.72
C ALA A 94 -10.67 25.14 -8.07
N LEU A 95 -11.15 26.24 -8.67
CA LEU A 95 -11.78 26.26 -9.98
C LEU A 95 -10.83 25.73 -11.06
N LYS A 96 -9.54 26.08 -10.99
CA LYS A 96 -8.52 25.54 -11.89
C LYS A 96 -8.44 24.01 -11.78
N VAL A 97 -8.40 23.47 -10.57
CA VAL A 97 -8.33 22.01 -10.36
C VAL A 97 -9.59 21.29 -10.85
N ILE A 98 -10.77 21.88 -10.63
CA ILE A 98 -12.05 21.36 -11.15
C ILE A 98 -12.02 21.31 -12.67
N LYS A 99 -11.65 22.42 -13.33
CA LYS A 99 -11.51 22.52 -14.80
C LYS A 99 -10.54 21.46 -15.34
N ASP A 100 -9.35 21.36 -14.75
CA ASP A 100 -8.33 20.40 -15.18
C ASP A 100 -8.79 18.95 -15.01
N THR A 101 -9.54 18.65 -13.95
CA THR A 101 -10.08 17.31 -13.68
C THR A 101 -11.11 16.91 -14.73
N ILE A 102 -12.10 17.78 -14.99
CA ILE A 102 -13.14 17.55 -16.00
C ILE A 102 -12.51 17.39 -17.39
N LYS A 103 -11.58 18.29 -17.76
CA LYS A 103 -10.89 18.24 -19.05
C LYS A 103 -10.16 16.90 -19.27
N LYS A 104 -9.37 16.47 -18.28
CA LYS A 104 -8.59 15.21 -18.37
C LYS A 104 -9.48 13.98 -18.58
N ILE A 105 -10.66 13.96 -17.95
CA ILE A 105 -11.60 12.85 -18.12
C ILE A 105 -12.32 12.97 -19.47
N ASN A 106 -12.73 14.17 -19.86
CA ASN A 106 -13.36 14.41 -21.16
C ASN A 106 -12.45 13.97 -22.33
N ASP A 107 -11.14 14.26 -22.24
CA ASP A 107 -10.13 13.81 -23.21
C ASP A 107 -10.04 12.26 -23.31
N LYS A 108 -10.40 11.53 -22.24
CA LYS A 108 -10.49 10.06 -22.28
C LYS A 108 -11.78 9.59 -22.94
N ILE A 109 -12.92 10.21 -22.60
CA ILE A 109 -14.24 9.89 -23.18
C ILE A 109 -14.22 10.07 -24.71
N LYS A 110 -13.59 11.15 -25.18
CA LYS A 110 -13.39 11.45 -26.61
C LYS A 110 -12.89 10.27 -27.45
N LYS A 111 -12.10 9.37 -26.84
CA LYS A 111 -11.48 8.25 -27.54
C LYS A 111 -12.44 7.12 -27.90
N TYR A 112 -13.63 7.06 -27.31
CA TYR A 112 -14.54 5.93 -27.48
C TYR A 112 -16.04 6.26 -27.45
N ASP A 113 -16.46 7.46 -27.05
CA ASP A 113 -17.87 7.87 -27.05
C ASP A 113 -18.02 9.35 -27.43
N GLU A 114 -18.40 9.61 -28.69
CA GLU A 114 -18.53 10.97 -29.23
C GLU A 114 -19.72 11.72 -28.64
N GLU A 115 -20.85 11.07 -28.41
CA GLU A 115 -22.06 11.71 -27.88
C GLU A 115 -21.85 12.18 -26.44
N ALA A 116 -21.27 11.33 -25.59
CA ALA A 116 -20.93 11.68 -24.22
C ALA A 116 -19.84 12.76 -24.18
N PHE A 117 -18.85 12.70 -25.08
CA PHE A 117 -17.82 13.74 -25.20
C PHE A 117 -18.44 15.10 -25.53
N MET A 118 -19.36 15.18 -26.51
CA MET A 118 -19.99 16.45 -26.89
C MET A 118 -20.74 17.09 -25.71
N LYS A 119 -21.52 16.29 -24.97
CA LYS A 119 -22.22 16.74 -23.75
C LYS A 119 -21.24 17.24 -22.69
N SER A 120 -20.18 16.48 -22.41
CA SER A 120 -19.17 16.86 -21.44
C SER A 120 -18.34 18.07 -21.87
N ASP A 121 -18.10 18.26 -23.17
CA ASP A 121 -17.33 19.38 -23.70
C ASP A 121 -18.13 20.69 -23.63
N GLU A 122 -19.44 20.64 -23.84
CA GLU A 122 -20.34 21.78 -23.60
C GLU A 122 -20.33 22.21 -22.13
N ILE A 123 -20.37 21.25 -21.21
CA ILE A 123 -20.26 21.53 -19.77
C ILE A 123 -18.92 22.19 -19.45
N TYR A 124 -17.82 21.64 -19.97
CA TYR A 124 -16.49 22.21 -19.78
C TYR A 124 -16.37 23.63 -20.37
N LYS A 125 -16.95 23.90 -21.55
CA LYS A 125 -16.99 25.22 -22.16
C LYS A 125 -17.75 26.23 -21.30
N THR A 126 -18.88 25.84 -20.72
CA THR A 126 -19.63 26.68 -19.76
C THR A 126 -18.76 26.98 -18.55
N LEU A 127 -18.20 25.95 -17.92
CA LEU A 127 -17.32 26.09 -16.76
C LEU A 127 -16.10 26.98 -17.07
N SER A 128 -15.53 26.90 -18.28
CA SER A 128 -14.37 27.70 -18.69
C SER A 128 -14.62 29.20 -18.66
N LYS A 129 -15.87 29.64 -18.87
CA LYS A 129 -16.31 31.05 -18.85
C LYS A 129 -16.45 31.61 -17.43
N VAL A 130 -16.62 30.75 -16.42
CA VAL A 130 -16.66 31.14 -15.01
C VAL A 130 -15.29 31.71 -14.60
N LYS A 131 -15.30 32.94 -14.07
CA LYS A 131 -14.11 33.66 -13.58
C LYS A 131 -14.25 34.24 -12.18
N LYS A 132 -15.48 34.45 -11.69
CA LYS A 132 -15.75 35.16 -10.43
C LYS A 132 -16.44 34.24 -9.43
N TYR A 133 -16.25 34.54 -8.14
CA TYR A 133 -16.85 33.82 -7.03
C TYR A 133 -18.39 33.87 -7.06
N ASP A 134 -18.99 34.97 -7.54
CA ASP A 134 -20.45 35.13 -7.69
C ASP A 134 -21.12 34.03 -8.54
N ASN A 135 -20.35 33.33 -9.38
CA ASN A 135 -20.84 32.24 -10.22
C ASN A 135 -20.73 30.86 -9.55
N LEU A 136 -20.61 30.77 -8.23
CA LEU A 136 -20.44 29.50 -7.52
C LEU A 136 -21.53 28.46 -7.85
N ASN A 137 -22.79 28.89 -7.96
CA ASN A 137 -23.92 28.01 -8.31
C ASN A 137 -23.78 27.41 -9.72
N GLU A 138 -23.17 28.16 -10.64
CA GLU A 138 -22.89 27.67 -11.99
C GLU A 138 -21.81 26.59 -11.98
N VAL A 139 -20.81 26.72 -11.11
CA VAL A 139 -19.78 25.69 -10.90
C VAL A 139 -20.40 24.41 -10.35
N GLU A 140 -21.28 24.51 -9.34
CA GLU A 140 -21.98 23.36 -8.75
C GLU A 140 -22.79 22.61 -9.81
N LYS A 141 -23.60 23.34 -10.58
CA LYS A 141 -24.39 22.77 -11.67
C LYS A 141 -23.54 22.08 -12.72
N CYS A 142 -22.43 22.69 -13.16
CA CYS A 142 -21.52 22.05 -14.11
C CYS A 142 -20.89 20.77 -13.55
N ILE A 143 -20.62 20.70 -12.25
CA ILE A 143 -20.13 19.47 -11.62
C ILE A 143 -21.21 18.39 -11.66
N GLU A 144 -22.45 18.71 -11.25
CA GLU A 144 -23.56 17.76 -11.24
C GLU A 144 -23.87 17.22 -12.65
N ASP A 145 -23.97 18.12 -13.64
CA ASP A 145 -24.22 17.75 -15.04
C ASP A 145 -23.11 16.85 -15.58
N PHE A 146 -21.85 17.12 -15.22
CA PHE A 146 -20.72 16.28 -15.62
C PHE A 146 -20.75 14.91 -14.94
N LEU A 147 -21.07 14.84 -13.65
CA LEU A 147 -21.21 13.57 -12.93
C LEU A 147 -22.36 12.72 -13.50
N ASN A 148 -23.44 13.34 -13.97
CA ASN A 148 -24.52 12.64 -14.68
C ASN A 148 -24.06 12.03 -16.03
N VAL A 149 -23.10 12.64 -16.71
CA VAL A 149 -22.49 12.02 -17.91
C VAL A 149 -21.63 10.82 -17.52
N LEU A 150 -20.86 10.95 -16.43
CA LEU A 150 -19.99 9.88 -15.95
C LEU A 150 -20.73 8.69 -15.36
N SER A 151 -21.89 8.90 -14.74
CA SER A 151 -22.67 7.82 -14.11
C SER A 151 -23.30 6.86 -15.12
N LYS A 152 -23.34 7.21 -16.42
CA LYS A 152 -23.77 6.30 -17.48
C LYS A 152 -22.92 5.04 -17.49
N GLU A 153 -23.58 3.88 -17.47
CA GLU A 153 -22.95 2.58 -17.28
C GLU A 153 -21.83 2.30 -18.31
N ASN A 154 -22.07 2.55 -19.59
CA ASN A 154 -21.09 2.34 -20.66
C ASN A 154 -19.85 3.23 -20.50
N ILE A 155 -20.03 4.47 -20.02
CA ILE A 155 -18.96 5.42 -19.76
C ILE A 155 -18.16 4.99 -18.53
N ASN A 156 -18.83 4.81 -17.40
CA ASN A 156 -18.17 4.47 -16.14
C ASN A 156 -17.44 3.12 -16.25
N LYS A 157 -18.07 2.08 -16.81
CA LYS A 157 -17.42 0.78 -16.98
C LYS A 157 -16.20 0.87 -17.88
N LYS A 158 -16.24 1.59 -19.01
CA LYS A 158 -15.07 1.70 -19.89
C LYS A 158 -13.92 2.47 -19.23
N LEU A 159 -14.20 3.58 -18.53
CA LEU A 159 -13.18 4.33 -17.80
C LEU A 159 -12.58 3.53 -16.65
N THR A 160 -13.42 2.88 -15.86
CA THR A 160 -13.03 2.07 -14.71
C THR A 160 -12.18 0.87 -15.14
N LEU A 161 -12.60 0.16 -16.19
CA LEU A 161 -11.82 -0.94 -16.78
C LEU A 161 -10.43 -0.49 -17.22
N ASN A 162 -10.35 0.61 -17.96
CA ASN A 162 -9.07 1.16 -18.39
C ASN A 162 -8.19 1.58 -17.21
N MET A 163 -8.79 2.14 -16.16
CA MET A 163 -8.09 2.59 -14.97
C MET A 163 -7.49 1.44 -14.17
N PHE A 164 -8.29 0.45 -13.77
CA PHE A 164 -7.74 -0.65 -12.98
C PHE A 164 -6.79 -1.51 -13.82
N LYS A 165 -7.04 -1.69 -15.11
CA LYS A 165 -6.10 -2.35 -16.02
C LYS A 165 -4.74 -1.64 -16.03
N PHE A 166 -4.74 -0.31 -16.09
CA PHE A 166 -3.51 0.49 -16.02
C PHE A 166 -2.79 0.32 -14.68
N ILE A 167 -3.51 0.34 -13.56
CA ILE A 167 -2.94 0.15 -12.22
C ILE A 167 -2.34 -1.26 -12.06
N LEU A 168 -3.10 -2.29 -12.43
CA LEU A 168 -2.66 -3.69 -12.32
C LEU A 168 -1.46 -4.00 -13.21
N SER A 169 -1.48 -3.50 -14.46
CA SER A 169 -0.36 -3.70 -15.38
C SER A 169 0.89 -2.91 -14.97
N SER A 170 0.74 -1.70 -14.45
CA SER A 170 1.90 -0.88 -14.06
C SER A 170 2.51 -1.35 -12.74
N SER A 171 1.71 -1.67 -11.73
CA SER A 171 2.23 -1.90 -10.38
C SER A 171 2.31 -3.36 -9.94
N PHE A 172 1.65 -4.31 -10.63
CA PHE A 172 1.55 -5.70 -10.16
C PHE A 172 2.00 -6.75 -11.16
N PHE A 173 1.62 -6.67 -12.44
CA PHE A 173 1.71 -7.84 -13.33
C PHE A 173 2.27 -7.57 -14.73
N GLY A 174 2.61 -6.33 -15.09
CA GLY A 174 3.00 -6.03 -16.47
C GLY A 174 1.88 -6.31 -17.48
N GLN A 175 2.27 -6.74 -18.69
CA GLN A 175 1.37 -6.90 -19.84
C GLN A 175 0.87 -8.34 -20.05
N VAL A 176 0.52 -9.05 -18.97
CA VAL A 176 -0.01 -10.43 -19.02
C VAL A 176 -1.52 -10.48 -19.29
N SER A 177 -2.00 -11.57 -19.88
CA SER A 177 -3.44 -11.84 -20.02
C SER A 177 -4.27 -10.66 -20.57
N PHE A 178 -5.43 -10.35 -19.98
CA PHE A 178 -6.27 -9.22 -20.37
C PHE A 178 -5.62 -7.86 -20.08
N LEU A 179 -4.56 -7.80 -19.27
CA LEU A 179 -3.79 -6.59 -18.99
C LEU A 179 -2.92 -6.17 -20.18
N ASN A 180 -2.68 -7.06 -21.14
CA ASN A 180 -1.96 -6.73 -22.37
C ASN A 180 -2.64 -5.56 -23.13
N VAL A 181 -1.83 -4.67 -23.70
CA VAL A 181 -2.31 -3.49 -24.45
C VAL A 181 -3.24 -3.89 -25.59
N VAL A 182 -3.00 -5.02 -26.27
CA VAL A 182 -3.84 -5.50 -27.38
C VAL A 182 -5.27 -5.80 -26.94
N SER A 183 -5.49 -6.14 -25.67
CA SER A 183 -6.80 -6.46 -25.12
C SER A 183 -7.64 -5.19 -24.85
N THR A 184 -7.09 -3.98 -24.99
CA THR A 184 -7.81 -2.72 -24.71
C THR A 184 -8.96 -2.45 -25.68
N ASN A 185 -8.82 -2.96 -26.91
CA ASN A 185 -9.83 -2.85 -27.96
C ASN A 185 -10.91 -3.93 -27.86
N LYS A 186 -10.74 -4.92 -26.97
CA LYS A 186 -11.72 -5.99 -26.76
C LYS A 186 -12.84 -5.54 -25.84
N SER A 187 -14.01 -6.14 -26.03
CA SER A 187 -15.16 -5.99 -25.14
C SER A 187 -14.86 -6.47 -23.73
N LEU A 188 -15.71 -6.09 -22.77
CA LEU A 188 -15.59 -6.56 -21.39
C LEU A 188 -15.68 -8.09 -21.30
N GLN A 189 -16.62 -8.70 -22.04
CA GLN A 189 -16.78 -10.15 -22.03
C GLN A 189 -15.55 -10.86 -22.58
N GLU A 190 -15.01 -10.40 -23.71
CA GLU A 190 -13.78 -10.99 -24.26
C GLU A 190 -12.59 -10.87 -23.30
N GLN A 191 -12.50 -9.79 -22.51
CA GLN A 191 -11.45 -9.64 -21.50
C GLN A 191 -11.63 -10.59 -20.31
N LYS A 192 -12.89 -10.80 -19.88
CA LYS A 192 -13.26 -11.81 -18.88
C LYS A 192 -12.92 -13.23 -19.35
N ASP A 193 -13.25 -13.55 -20.60
CA ASP A 193 -12.96 -14.85 -21.22
C ASP A 193 -11.43 -15.11 -21.30
N ILE A 194 -10.63 -14.07 -21.57
CA ILE A 194 -9.16 -14.15 -21.56
C ILE A 194 -8.66 -14.46 -20.15
N MET A 195 -9.16 -13.76 -19.12
CA MET A 195 -8.78 -14.06 -17.73
C MET A 195 -9.14 -15.50 -17.34
N PHE A 196 -10.36 -15.94 -17.69
CA PHE A 196 -10.79 -17.32 -17.45
C PHE A 196 -9.83 -18.31 -18.11
N LYS A 197 -9.53 -18.10 -19.40
CA LYS A 197 -8.61 -18.96 -20.16
C LYS A 197 -7.20 -19.00 -19.56
N ASP A 198 -6.69 -17.87 -19.09
CA ASP A 198 -5.28 -17.76 -18.68
C ASP A 198 -5.04 -18.17 -17.21
N TYR A 199 -6.02 -17.96 -16.32
CA TYR A 199 -5.85 -18.16 -14.88
C TYR A 199 -6.77 -19.21 -14.25
N ILE A 200 -7.96 -19.45 -14.81
CA ILE A 200 -8.96 -20.35 -14.20
C ILE A 200 -8.95 -21.71 -14.87
N LYS A 201 -9.12 -21.73 -16.20
CA LYS A 201 -9.19 -22.94 -17.01
C LYS A 201 -8.01 -23.90 -16.76
N PRO A 202 -6.74 -23.45 -16.65
CA PRO A 202 -5.63 -24.36 -16.38
C PRO A 202 -5.77 -25.09 -15.04
N ILE A 203 -6.33 -24.44 -14.01
CA ILE A 203 -6.55 -25.06 -12.69
C ILE A 203 -7.61 -26.15 -12.77
N LEU A 204 -8.73 -25.87 -13.46
CA LEU A 204 -9.79 -26.85 -13.66
C LEU A 204 -9.28 -28.05 -14.48
N GLU A 205 -8.45 -27.81 -15.49
CA GLU A 205 -7.84 -28.87 -16.30
C GLU A 205 -6.82 -29.71 -15.51
N GLU A 206 -6.07 -29.12 -14.57
CA GLU A 206 -5.19 -29.85 -13.64
C GLU A 206 -5.99 -30.78 -12.72
N ILE A 207 -7.12 -30.30 -12.18
CA ILE A 207 -8.00 -31.10 -11.34
C ILE A 207 -8.58 -32.26 -12.15
N ASN A 208 -9.10 -31.98 -13.35
CA ASN A 208 -9.63 -33.00 -14.24
C ASN A 208 -8.55 -34.01 -14.67
N LEU A 209 -7.29 -33.57 -14.86
CA LEU A 209 -6.18 -34.49 -15.12
C LEU A 209 -5.97 -35.47 -13.96
N ASN A 210 -5.96 -34.98 -12.73
CA ASN A 210 -5.81 -35.82 -11.54
C ASN A 210 -6.96 -36.82 -11.37
N GLU A 211 -8.18 -36.45 -11.76
CA GLU A 211 -9.34 -37.34 -11.78
C GLU A 211 -9.25 -38.36 -12.93
N ASN A 212 -8.85 -37.93 -14.13
CA ASN A 212 -8.76 -38.77 -15.32
C ASN A 212 -7.71 -39.89 -15.20
N ILE A 213 -6.72 -39.75 -14.31
CA ILE A 213 -5.70 -40.77 -14.04
C ILE A 213 -6.09 -41.73 -12.89
N GLN A 214 -7.25 -41.55 -12.27
CA GLN A 214 -7.81 -42.51 -11.31
C GLN A 214 -8.58 -43.64 -12.02
N GLY A 215 -8.77 -44.76 -11.34
CA GLY A 215 -9.51 -45.92 -11.86
C GLY A 215 -8.64 -47.00 -12.49
N ASN A 216 -9.24 -47.88 -13.29
CA ASN A 216 -8.51 -48.95 -13.97
C ASN A 216 -7.87 -48.45 -15.29
N ALA A 217 -7.02 -49.28 -15.91
CA ALA A 217 -6.26 -48.87 -17.10
C ALA A 217 -7.15 -48.50 -18.31
N GLU A 218 -8.29 -49.19 -18.49
CA GLU A 218 -9.20 -48.92 -19.60
C GLU A 218 -9.91 -47.57 -19.42
N GLU A 219 -10.39 -47.30 -18.20
CA GLU A 219 -11.00 -46.03 -17.81
C GLU A 219 -10.03 -44.86 -18.02
N VAL A 220 -8.81 -44.96 -17.48
CA VAL A 220 -7.78 -43.93 -17.64
C VAL A 220 -7.50 -43.66 -19.12
N PHE A 221 -7.37 -44.71 -19.94
CA PHE A 221 -7.08 -44.54 -21.36
C PHE A 221 -8.23 -43.87 -22.12
N LEU A 222 -9.47 -44.20 -21.78
CA LEU A 222 -10.65 -43.57 -22.38
C LEU A 222 -10.71 -42.09 -21.99
N ASN A 223 -10.60 -41.79 -20.70
CA ASN A 223 -10.66 -40.43 -20.15
C ASN A 223 -9.60 -39.51 -20.79
N ILE A 224 -8.34 -39.98 -20.89
CA ILE A 224 -7.25 -39.22 -21.53
C ILE A 224 -7.54 -38.95 -23.02
N LYS A 225 -8.08 -39.93 -23.75
CA LYS A 225 -8.45 -39.74 -25.16
C LYS A 225 -9.61 -38.78 -25.35
N GLU A 226 -10.59 -38.78 -24.44
CA GLU A 226 -11.71 -37.84 -24.49
C GLU A 226 -11.26 -36.42 -24.17
N ALA A 227 -10.43 -36.23 -23.14
CA ALA A 227 -9.86 -34.94 -22.80
C ALA A 227 -9.08 -34.32 -23.98
N LEU A 228 -8.30 -35.12 -24.72
CA LEU A 228 -7.56 -34.68 -25.91
C LEU A 228 -8.43 -34.23 -27.09
N LYS A 229 -9.73 -34.54 -27.10
CA LYS A 229 -10.68 -34.02 -28.11
C LYS A 229 -11.15 -32.60 -27.79
N THR A 230 -10.94 -32.14 -26.56
CA THR A 230 -11.32 -30.80 -26.10
C THR A 230 -10.19 -29.80 -26.32
N VAL A 231 -10.52 -28.50 -26.30
CA VAL A 231 -9.51 -27.43 -26.40
C VAL A 231 -8.86 -27.25 -25.03
N LEU A 232 -7.63 -27.72 -24.86
CA LEU A 232 -6.86 -27.64 -23.61
C LEU A 232 -5.92 -26.44 -23.56
N SER A 233 -5.53 -26.01 -22.36
CA SER A 233 -4.44 -25.06 -22.17
C SER A 233 -3.12 -25.65 -22.66
N LYS A 234 -2.27 -24.82 -23.27
CA LYS A 234 -1.04 -25.24 -23.98
C LYS A 234 -0.17 -26.20 -23.16
N ASP A 235 0.06 -25.92 -21.88
CA ASP A 235 0.95 -26.74 -21.08
C ASP A 235 0.30 -28.04 -20.61
N ILE A 236 -0.99 -28.01 -20.26
CA ILE A 236 -1.75 -29.22 -19.92
C ILE A 236 -1.89 -30.13 -21.14
N GLU A 237 -2.15 -29.57 -22.33
CA GLU A 237 -2.21 -30.32 -23.58
C GLU A 237 -0.90 -31.08 -23.85
N LYS A 238 0.27 -30.49 -23.53
CA LYS A 238 1.55 -31.20 -23.64
C LYS A 238 1.64 -32.38 -22.68
N VAL A 239 1.11 -32.26 -21.45
CA VAL A 239 1.05 -33.35 -20.48
C VAL A 239 0.21 -34.50 -21.05
N TYR A 240 -1.02 -34.23 -21.48
CA TYR A 240 -1.91 -35.24 -22.08
C TYR A 240 -1.28 -35.91 -23.31
N LYS A 241 -0.68 -35.14 -24.22
CA LYS A 241 0.02 -35.69 -25.40
C LYS A 241 1.21 -36.56 -25.01
N THR A 242 1.93 -36.22 -23.94
CA THR A 242 3.05 -37.01 -23.43
C THR A 242 2.55 -38.33 -22.84
N ILE A 243 1.44 -38.30 -22.09
CA ILE A 243 0.78 -39.52 -21.58
C ILE A 243 0.35 -40.42 -22.75
N GLU A 244 -0.34 -39.85 -23.74
CA GLU A 244 -0.84 -40.61 -24.90
C GLU A 244 0.31 -41.27 -25.68
N LYS A 245 1.38 -40.51 -25.95
CA LYS A 245 2.53 -40.98 -26.73
C LYS A 245 3.38 -42.00 -25.97
N ASN A 246 3.71 -41.71 -24.71
CA ASN A 246 4.72 -42.47 -23.99
C ASN A 246 4.14 -43.63 -23.18
N PHE A 247 2.85 -43.59 -22.83
CA PHE A 247 2.21 -44.58 -21.96
C PHE A 247 1.10 -45.34 -22.68
N ILE A 248 0.09 -44.64 -23.20
CA ILE A 248 -1.08 -45.29 -23.82
C ILE A 248 -0.68 -46.05 -25.10
N LYS A 249 0.01 -45.40 -26.04
CA LYS A 249 0.47 -46.04 -27.28
C LYS A 249 1.46 -47.19 -27.03
N LYS A 250 2.15 -47.17 -25.89
CA LYS A 250 3.07 -48.24 -25.45
C LYS A 250 2.41 -49.29 -24.56
N LYS A 251 1.10 -49.22 -24.33
CA LYS A 251 0.32 -50.15 -23.47
C LYS A 251 0.91 -50.32 -22.07
N LYS A 252 1.44 -49.24 -21.48
CA LYS A 252 1.90 -49.21 -20.09
C LYS A 252 0.71 -49.21 -19.12
N ASN A 253 0.90 -49.64 -17.87
CA ASN A 253 -0.19 -49.66 -16.90
C ASN A 253 -0.54 -48.24 -16.37
N ALA A 254 -1.67 -48.11 -15.66
CA ALA A 254 -2.12 -46.85 -15.09
C ALA A 254 -1.21 -46.31 -13.99
N ASP A 255 -0.58 -47.19 -13.20
CA ASP A 255 0.32 -46.80 -12.10
C ASP A 255 1.58 -46.10 -12.62
N GLU A 256 2.09 -46.50 -13.79
CA GLU A 256 3.19 -45.81 -14.45
C GLU A 256 2.83 -44.38 -14.87
N ILE A 257 1.57 -44.12 -15.23
CA ILE A 257 1.08 -42.76 -15.54
C ILE A 257 1.01 -41.92 -14.27
N ARG A 258 0.50 -42.50 -13.17
CA ARG A 258 0.45 -41.82 -11.85
C ARG A 258 1.85 -41.46 -11.37
N ASN A 259 2.76 -42.43 -11.40
CA ASN A 259 4.16 -42.22 -11.03
C ASN A 259 4.87 -41.18 -11.92
N PHE A 260 4.45 -41.03 -13.18
CA PHE A 260 4.97 -39.99 -14.06
C PHE A 260 4.50 -38.58 -13.64
N ILE A 261 3.22 -38.43 -13.29
CA ILE A 261 2.65 -37.15 -12.82
C ILE A 261 3.20 -36.79 -11.43
N ASP A 262 3.24 -37.76 -10.52
CA ASP A 262 3.68 -37.56 -9.14
C ASP A 262 5.21 -37.52 -8.99
N GLY A 263 5.92 -38.03 -9.99
CA GLY A 263 7.38 -38.12 -10.02
C GLY A 263 8.11 -36.79 -10.22
N ASN A 264 9.38 -36.89 -10.61
CA ASN A 264 10.30 -35.76 -10.71
C ASN A 264 10.27 -35.04 -12.07
N GLU A 265 9.46 -35.49 -13.03
CA GLU A 265 9.35 -34.84 -14.34
C GLU A 265 8.74 -33.43 -14.21
N TYR A 266 7.79 -33.27 -13.29
CA TYR A 266 7.17 -32.00 -12.97
C TYR A 266 7.64 -31.54 -11.59
N HIS A 267 8.23 -30.35 -11.54
CA HIS A 267 8.68 -29.76 -10.29
C HIS A 267 7.49 -29.38 -9.40
N THR A 268 7.66 -29.56 -8.09
CA THR A 268 6.73 -29.04 -7.09
C THR A 268 6.79 -27.50 -7.09
N CYS A 269 5.62 -26.86 -6.92
CA CYS A 269 5.50 -25.41 -6.83
C CYS A 269 6.34 -24.86 -5.68
N SER A 270 7.18 -23.86 -5.97
CA SER A 270 8.05 -23.21 -4.97
C SER A 270 7.31 -22.32 -3.98
N LEU A 271 6.03 -22.00 -4.21
CA LEU A 271 5.24 -21.12 -3.32
C LEU A 271 4.40 -21.90 -2.30
N CYS A 272 3.66 -22.91 -2.75
CA CYS A 272 2.82 -23.72 -1.86
C CYS A 272 3.48 -25.04 -1.44
N CYS A 273 4.60 -25.42 -2.07
CA CYS A 273 5.31 -26.68 -1.80
C CYS A 273 4.46 -27.95 -1.91
N ASN A 274 3.26 -27.86 -2.52
CA ASN A 274 2.27 -28.93 -2.55
C ASN A 274 1.90 -29.32 -3.99
N ASN A 275 1.36 -28.39 -4.77
CA ASN A 275 0.92 -28.67 -6.14
C ASN A 275 2.10 -28.77 -7.12
N LYS A 276 1.94 -29.59 -8.17
CA LYS A 276 2.89 -29.66 -9.29
C LYS A 276 2.82 -28.40 -10.17
N SER A 277 3.95 -28.03 -10.75
CA SER A 277 4.04 -27.02 -11.80
C SER A 277 4.17 -27.69 -13.16
N PHE A 278 3.12 -27.64 -13.96
CA PHE A 278 3.14 -28.10 -15.35
C PHE A 278 3.73 -27.04 -16.29
N GLY A 279 4.98 -26.62 -16.04
CA GLY A 279 5.73 -25.67 -16.89
C GLY A 279 5.55 -24.19 -16.54
N GLY A 280 4.90 -23.86 -15.42
CA GLY A 280 4.82 -22.49 -14.92
C GLY A 280 6.10 -22.07 -14.21
N THR A 281 6.61 -20.87 -14.52
CA THR A 281 7.73 -20.24 -13.82
C THR A 281 7.32 -18.88 -13.29
N TYR A 282 7.81 -18.52 -12.10
CA TYR A 282 7.65 -17.19 -11.53
C TYR A 282 8.52 -16.18 -12.27
N ALA A 283 7.89 -15.12 -12.76
CA ALA A 283 8.56 -14.10 -13.56
C ALA A 283 7.90 -12.73 -13.35
N GLU A 284 8.36 -11.71 -14.07
CA GLU A 284 7.84 -10.32 -13.98
C GLU A 284 6.31 -10.18 -14.09
N GLY A 285 5.66 -11.12 -14.80
CA GLY A 285 4.22 -11.20 -14.93
C GLY A 285 3.47 -11.81 -13.74
N SER A 286 4.18 -12.37 -12.76
CA SER A 286 3.63 -12.99 -11.56
C SER A 286 3.39 -11.98 -10.45
N PHE A 287 4.40 -11.17 -10.13
CA PHE A 287 4.32 -10.06 -9.18
C PHE A 287 5.53 -9.13 -9.36
N THR A 288 5.34 -8.08 -10.16
CA THR A 288 6.37 -7.09 -10.58
C THR A 288 7.24 -6.57 -9.44
N PRO A 289 6.73 -6.27 -8.22
CA PRO A 289 7.58 -5.71 -7.15
C PRO A 289 8.75 -6.61 -6.73
N LEU A 290 8.64 -7.93 -6.89
CA LEU A 290 9.63 -8.94 -6.48
C LEU A 290 10.14 -9.80 -7.63
N ALA A 291 9.80 -9.48 -8.87
CA ALA A 291 10.10 -10.33 -10.01
C ALA A 291 11.04 -9.65 -11.01
N VAL A 292 11.73 -10.47 -11.78
CA VAL A 292 12.61 -10.03 -12.87
C VAL A 292 12.23 -10.72 -14.17
N SER A 293 12.70 -10.18 -15.29
CA SER A 293 12.50 -10.77 -16.61
C SER A 293 13.32 -12.05 -16.74
N ALA A 294 12.67 -13.22 -16.68
CA ALA A 294 13.36 -14.50 -16.83
C ALA A 294 14.13 -14.57 -18.17
N ASP A 295 13.51 -14.13 -19.26
CA ASP A 295 14.13 -14.21 -20.59
C ASP A 295 15.26 -13.19 -20.79
N ASN A 296 15.11 -11.98 -20.25
CA ASN A 296 16.03 -10.86 -20.52
C ASN A 296 17.05 -10.62 -19.40
N SER A 297 16.97 -11.34 -18.28
CA SER A 297 17.80 -11.09 -17.10
C SER A 297 18.36 -12.38 -16.50
N LYS A 298 18.68 -13.38 -17.34
CA LYS A 298 19.25 -14.67 -16.91
C LYS A 298 20.50 -14.51 -16.02
N ASN A 299 21.30 -13.46 -16.25
CA ASN A 299 22.48 -13.14 -15.46
C ASN A 299 22.18 -12.73 -14.00
N MET A 300 20.92 -12.48 -13.66
CA MET A 300 20.46 -12.20 -12.29
C MET A 300 20.13 -13.48 -11.51
N PHE A 301 20.14 -14.65 -12.17
CA PHE A 301 19.81 -15.93 -11.57
C PHE A 301 21.05 -16.78 -11.35
N TRP A 302 21.01 -17.61 -10.30
CA TRP A 302 22.08 -18.56 -10.00
C TRP A 302 22.30 -19.51 -11.18
N GLU A 303 23.55 -19.64 -11.63
CA GLU A 303 23.93 -20.49 -12.79
C GLU A 303 23.12 -20.21 -14.07
N PHE A 304 22.56 -19.02 -14.22
CA PHE A 304 21.68 -18.65 -15.33
C PHE A 304 20.39 -19.50 -15.43
N ASN A 305 20.04 -20.24 -14.36
CA ASN A 305 18.82 -21.01 -14.29
C ASN A 305 17.64 -20.14 -13.84
N THR A 306 16.73 -19.86 -14.77
CA THR A 306 15.56 -19.02 -14.52
C THR A 306 14.31 -19.82 -14.15
N GLU A 307 14.44 -21.13 -13.96
CA GLU A 307 13.34 -21.97 -13.53
C GLU A 307 13.02 -21.68 -12.06
N TYR A 308 11.84 -21.15 -11.82
CA TYR A 308 11.27 -21.00 -10.49
C TYR A 308 9.83 -21.51 -10.52
N PRO A 309 9.63 -22.84 -10.36
CA PRO A 309 8.36 -23.48 -10.68
C PRO A 309 7.19 -22.96 -9.85
N ILE A 310 6.08 -22.58 -10.49
CA ILE A 310 4.83 -22.18 -9.80
C ILE A 310 3.59 -22.82 -10.44
N CYS A 311 2.70 -23.36 -9.60
CA CYS A 311 1.44 -23.95 -10.05
C CYS A 311 0.41 -22.88 -10.44
N ASN A 312 -0.59 -23.27 -11.23
CA ASN A 312 -1.61 -22.34 -11.73
C ASN A 312 -2.50 -21.78 -10.60
N LEU A 313 -2.74 -22.56 -9.55
CA LEU A 313 -3.46 -22.08 -8.37
C LEU A 313 -2.72 -20.94 -7.65
N CYS A 314 -1.40 -21.05 -7.47
CA CYS A 314 -0.61 -19.97 -6.88
C CYS A 314 -0.55 -18.74 -7.78
N LYS A 315 -0.51 -18.90 -9.11
CA LYS A 315 -0.60 -17.77 -10.04
C LYS A 315 -1.92 -16.99 -9.87
N LEU A 316 -3.05 -17.69 -9.73
CA LEU A 316 -4.35 -17.05 -9.49
C LEU A 316 -4.36 -16.29 -8.15
N VAL A 317 -3.83 -16.89 -7.08
CA VAL A 317 -3.73 -16.23 -5.77
C VAL A 317 -2.88 -14.97 -5.86
N LEU A 318 -1.71 -15.02 -6.49
CA LEU A 318 -0.88 -13.84 -6.71
C LEU A 318 -1.59 -12.78 -7.55
N PHE A 319 -2.40 -13.20 -8.52
CA PHE A 319 -3.19 -12.29 -9.34
C PHE A 319 -4.26 -11.51 -8.56
N CYS A 320 -4.58 -11.95 -7.33
CA CYS A 320 -5.49 -11.28 -6.41
C CYS A 320 -4.78 -10.29 -5.46
N THR A 321 -3.45 -10.15 -5.52
CA THR A 321 -2.68 -9.22 -4.66
C THR A 321 -3.18 -7.76 -4.67
N PRO A 322 -3.66 -7.15 -5.78
CA PRO A 322 -4.17 -5.78 -5.75
C PRO A 322 -5.43 -5.63 -4.88
N ALA A 323 -6.20 -6.71 -4.70
CA ALA A 323 -7.35 -6.71 -3.80
C ALA A 323 -6.93 -6.85 -2.33
N GLY A 324 -5.79 -7.48 -2.05
CA GLY A 324 -5.26 -7.69 -0.70
C GLY A 324 -4.62 -6.46 -0.08
N CYS A 325 -4.09 -5.55 -0.89
CA CYS A 325 -3.45 -4.32 -0.42
C CYS A 325 -4.40 -3.10 -0.36
N ILE A 326 -3.93 -2.02 0.25
CA ILE A 326 -4.61 -0.71 0.27
C ILE A 326 -3.76 0.34 -0.45
N ASP A 327 -4.39 1.37 -0.99
CA ASP A 327 -3.72 2.53 -1.57
C ASP A 327 -3.31 3.52 -0.47
N ILE A 328 -2.04 3.94 -0.44
CA ILE A 328 -1.50 4.97 0.44
C ILE A 328 -0.95 6.13 -0.39
N TYR A 329 -1.28 7.36 -0.01
CA TYR A 329 -0.72 8.56 -0.62
C TYR A 329 0.16 9.33 0.37
N LYS A 330 1.47 9.35 0.12
CA LYS A 330 2.46 10.04 0.97
C LYS A 330 2.52 11.53 0.67
N ASN A 331 1.45 12.25 1.05
CA ASN A 331 1.27 13.69 0.80
C ASN A 331 2.37 14.59 1.42
N TYR A 332 3.02 14.14 2.49
CA TYR A 332 4.12 14.83 3.17
C TYR A 332 5.42 14.87 2.37
N MET A 333 5.56 14.02 1.34
CA MET A 333 6.70 14.08 0.43
C MET A 333 6.71 15.43 -0.29
N GLY A 334 7.91 15.99 -0.51
CA GLY A 334 8.12 17.34 -1.06
C GLY A 334 7.36 17.61 -2.37
N LYS A 335 7.14 18.89 -2.68
CA LYS A 335 6.47 19.30 -3.93
C LYS A 335 7.24 18.89 -5.18
N ASP A 336 8.56 18.72 -5.07
CA ASP A 336 9.45 18.31 -6.17
C ASP A 336 9.41 16.80 -6.45
N VAL A 337 8.66 16.03 -5.66
CA VAL A 337 8.43 14.60 -5.90
C VAL A 337 7.19 14.45 -6.76
N ASP A 338 7.32 13.77 -7.91
CA ASP A 338 6.20 13.49 -8.80
C ASP A 338 5.06 12.77 -8.07
N ILE A 339 3.82 13.05 -8.45
CA ILE A 339 2.62 12.47 -7.83
C ILE A 339 2.67 10.95 -7.84
N GLU A 340 3.11 10.35 -8.94
CA GLU A 340 3.24 8.90 -9.11
C GLU A 340 4.22 8.29 -8.10
N ASN A 341 5.27 9.02 -7.72
CA ASN A 341 6.26 8.59 -6.73
C ASN A 341 5.76 8.72 -5.27
N LYS A 342 4.54 9.26 -5.05
CA LYS A 342 3.90 9.38 -3.74
C LYS A 342 2.81 8.33 -3.50
N HIS A 343 2.39 7.60 -4.52
CA HIS A 343 1.40 6.54 -4.40
C HIS A 343 2.08 5.21 -4.05
N TYR A 344 1.68 4.58 -2.96
CA TYR A 344 2.18 3.28 -2.53
C TYR A 344 1.00 2.33 -2.34
N PHE A 345 1.26 1.04 -2.45
CA PHE A 345 0.38 -0.02 -1.97
C PHE A 345 0.90 -0.52 -0.63
N ALA A 346 -0.02 -0.88 0.27
CA ALA A 346 0.31 -1.27 1.62
C ALA A 346 -0.41 -2.55 2.06
N PHE A 347 0.28 -3.35 2.85
CA PHE A 347 -0.21 -4.59 3.43
C PHE A 347 0.47 -4.83 4.78
N VAL A 348 -0.23 -5.50 5.70
CA VAL A 348 0.34 -5.96 6.97
C VAL A 348 0.29 -7.48 7.00
N ASN A 349 1.44 -8.11 7.24
CA ASN A 349 1.55 -9.55 7.44
C ASN A 349 1.88 -9.84 8.90
N MET A 350 1.28 -10.88 9.46
CA MET A 350 1.50 -11.28 10.85
C MET A 350 1.46 -12.81 10.97
N ASP A 351 2.16 -13.33 11.97
CA ASP A 351 2.11 -14.75 12.36
C ASP A 351 0.84 -15.00 13.19
N THR A 352 -0.29 -15.18 12.50
CA THR A 352 -1.65 -15.24 13.04
C THR A 352 -2.51 -16.10 12.11
N ASN A 353 -3.69 -16.52 12.56
CA ASN A 353 -4.60 -17.30 11.70
C ASN A 353 -5.16 -16.44 10.54
N PHE A 354 -5.69 -17.10 9.51
CA PHE A 354 -6.17 -16.45 8.28
C PHE A 354 -7.25 -15.39 8.55
N ASP A 355 -8.23 -15.71 9.40
CA ASP A 355 -9.31 -14.80 9.73
C ASP A 355 -8.82 -13.54 10.44
N GLU A 356 -7.90 -13.68 11.40
CA GLU A 356 -7.25 -12.57 12.07
C GLU A 356 -6.47 -11.72 11.08
N LEU A 357 -5.68 -12.34 10.18
CA LEU A 357 -4.93 -11.61 9.16
C LEU A 357 -5.86 -10.78 8.25
N CYS A 358 -7.01 -11.35 7.86
CA CYS A 358 -8.04 -10.62 7.12
C CYS A 358 -8.63 -9.47 7.95
N LYS A 359 -8.95 -9.69 9.23
CA LYS A 359 -9.47 -8.65 10.12
C LYS A 359 -8.51 -7.46 10.25
N TYR A 360 -7.21 -7.71 10.47
CA TYR A 360 -6.22 -6.63 10.57
C TYR A 360 -6.10 -5.84 9.26
N ASN A 361 -6.06 -6.52 8.11
CA ASN A 361 -5.97 -5.82 6.83
C ASN A 361 -7.26 -5.07 6.48
N ASN A 362 -8.44 -5.55 6.90
CA ASN A 362 -9.71 -4.83 6.74
C ASN A 362 -9.79 -3.61 7.67
N ASN A 363 -9.27 -3.73 8.90
CA ASN A 363 -9.11 -2.59 9.81
C ASN A 363 -8.19 -1.51 9.20
N LEU A 364 -7.07 -1.92 8.60
CA LEU A 364 -6.16 -1.03 7.88
C LEU A 364 -6.86 -0.36 6.67
N GLU A 365 -7.67 -1.10 5.91
CA GLU A 365 -8.44 -0.55 4.79
C GLU A 365 -9.43 0.54 5.24
N GLY A 366 -10.11 0.35 6.37
CA GLY A 366 -10.98 1.37 6.97
C GLY A 366 -10.26 2.67 7.33
N LYS A 367 -8.93 2.69 7.32
CA LYS A 367 -8.08 3.84 7.64
C LYS A 367 -7.39 4.46 6.42
N LYS A 368 -7.62 3.95 5.21
CA LYS A 368 -6.90 4.39 3.99
C LYS A 368 -7.01 5.90 3.71
N ASP A 369 -8.13 6.52 4.09
CA ASP A 369 -8.38 7.95 3.89
C ASP A 369 -7.80 8.84 5.02
N LYS A 370 -7.20 8.24 6.05
CA LYS A 370 -6.48 8.97 7.10
C LYS A 370 -5.12 9.42 6.56
N GLU A 371 -4.60 10.53 7.09
CA GLU A 371 -3.29 11.04 6.66
C GLU A 371 -2.16 10.03 6.87
N ASN A 372 -2.28 9.20 7.91
CA ASN A 372 -1.37 8.09 8.15
C ASN A 372 -2.14 6.81 8.55
N PRO A 373 -2.47 5.94 7.58
CA PRO A 373 -3.22 4.71 7.86
C PRO A 373 -2.51 3.78 8.84
N TYR A 374 -1.18 3.68 8.75
CA TYR A 374 -0.38 2.83 9.65
C TYR A 374 -0.39 3.31 11.10
N LYS A 375 -0.32 4.63 11.33
CA LYS A 375 -0.43 5.20 12.67
C LYS A 375 -1.72 4.78 13.34
N GLU A 376 -2.84 5.02 12.64
CA GLU A 376 -4.17 4.73 13.17
C GLU A 376 -4.31 3.22 13.39
N PHE A 377 -3.77 2.39 12.50
CA PHE A 377 -3.72 0.93 12.68
C PHE A 377 -2.89 0.51 13.90
N ILE A 378 -1.71 1.09 14.11
CA ILE A 378 -0.86 0.83 15.27
C ILE A 378 -1.55 1.27 16.58
N ILE A 379 -2.26 2.41 16.56
CA ILE A 379 -3.00 2.89 17.72
C ILE A 379 -4.10 1.89 18.11
N ASP A 380 -4.89 1.40 17.14
CA ASP A 380 -5.91 0.37 17.39
C ASP A 380 -5.29 -0.86 18.07
N ILE A 381 -4.18 -1.39 17.53
CA ILE A 381 -3.49 -2.56 18.11
C ILE A 381 -3.01 -2.30 19.53
N VAL A 382 -2.52 -1.08 19.81
CA VAL A 382 -2.05 -0.70 21.15
C VAL A 382 -3.22 -0.56 22.13
N GLU A 383 -4.33 0.02 21.69
CA GLU A 383 -5.53 0.26 22.51
C GLU A 383 -6.25 -1.05 22.85
N GLU A 384 -6.24 -2.03 21.95
CA GLU A 384 -6.92 -3.32 22.13
C GLU A 384 -6.30 -4.17 23.25
N LEU A 385 -4.98 -4.09 23.52
CA LEU A 385 -4.28 -4.98 24.46
C LEU A 385 -3.05 -4.33 25.18
N GLN A 386 -3.26 -3.66 26.32
CA GLN A 386 -2.20 -2.86 27.00
C GLN A 386 -0.91 -3.57 27.43
N GLN A 387 -0.87 -4.92 27.52
CA GLN A 387 0.35 -5.69 27.89
C GLN A 387 0.89 -6.62 26.78
N LYS A 388 0.04 -7.15 25.89
CA LYS A 388 0.49 -8.01 24.76
C LYS A 388 0.90 -7.21 23.52
N SER A 389 0.54 -5.92 23.44
CA SER A 389 0.71 -5.07 22.27
C SER A 389 2.15 -4.91 21.80
N ALA A 390 3.13 -4.73 22.68
CA ALA A 390 4.51 -4.53 22.24
C ALA A 390 5.12 -5.77 21.56
N TRP A 391 4.77 -6.97 22.01
CA TRP A 391 5.20 -8.22 21.36
C TRP A 391 4.48 -8.40 20.02
N GLN A 392 3.16 -8.17 19.98
CA GLN A 392 2.39 -8.22 18.74
C GLN A 392 2.94 -7.26 17.68
N LEU A 393 3.18 -5.99 18.04
CA LEU A 393 3.75 -4.98 17.15
C LEU A 393 5.11 -5.39 16.56
N GLN A 394 5.93 -6.14 17.29
CA GLN A 394 7.22 -6.64 16.80
C GLN A 394 7.07 -7.74 15.74
N ASN A 395 5.95 -8.47 15.77
CA ASN A 395 5.66 -9.56 14.82
C ASN A 395 4.81 -9.11 13.64
N ILE A 396 4.55 -7.80 13.49
CA ILE A 396 3.95 -7.24 12.30
C ILE A 396 5.05 -6.92 11.29
N LEU A 397 4.94 -7.54 10.13
CA LEU A 397 5.66 -7.13 8.94
C LEU A 397 4.80 -6.10 8.19
N PHE A 398 5.24 -4.85 8.22
CA PHE A 398 4.65 -3.80 7.39
C PHE A 398 5.28 -3.85 6.02
N VAL A 399 4.46 -3.88 4.97
CA VAL A 399 4.91 -3.87 3.59
C VAL A 399 4.28 -2.68 2.88
N GLU A 400 5.13 -1.84 2.28
CA GLU A 400 4.70 -0.85 1.32
C GLU A 400 5.54 -0.92 0.05
N PHE A 401 4.92 -0.69 -1.10
CA PHE A 401 5.65 -0.65 -2.36
C PHE A 401 5.05 0.33 -3.37
N ASN A 402 5.92 0.88 -4.20
CA ASN A 402 5.60 1.63 -5.41
C ASN A 402 6.35 0.95 -6.54
N ALA A 403 5.63 0.38 -7.49
CA ALA A 403 6.22 -0.28 -8.65
C ALA A 403 5.66 0.32 -9.94
N ASP A 404 6.54 0.48 -10.91
CA ASP A 404 6.21 0.84 -12.28
C ASP A 404 6.97 -0.07 -13.25
N TYR A 405 6.21 -0.97 -13.84
CA TYR A 405 6.63 -1.90 -14.87
C TYR A 405 7.29 -1.19 -16.07
N SER A 406 6.78 -0.03 -16.47
CA SER A 406 7.27 0.69 -17.66
C SER A 406 8.68 1.23 -17.45
N SER A 407 8.93 1.86 -16.30
CA SER A 407 10.26 2.35 -15.94
C SER A 407 11.19 1.29 -15.33
N LYS A 408 10.69 0.06 -15.12
CA LYS A 408 11.39 -1.05 -14.47
C LYS A 408 11.90 -0.65 -13.07
N LYS A 409 11.14 0.17 -12.37
CA LYS A 409 11.47 0.64 -11.02
C LYS A 409 10.51 0.05 -10.01
N SER A 410 11.06 -0.51 -8.95
CA SER A 410 10.32 -0.95 -7.78
C SER A 410 10.98 -0.35 -6.54
N LYS A 411 10.19 0.35 -5.73
CA LYS A 411 10.55 0.79 -4.39
C LYS A 411 9.72 -0.06 -3.45
N MET A 412 10.37 -0.88 -2.65
CA MET A 412 9.69 -1.73 -1.67
C MET A 412 10.33 -1.49 -0.31
N ASN A 413 9.51 -1.15 0.67
CA ASN A 413 9.91 -1.10 2.07
C ASN A 413 9.12 -2.18 2.80
N TYR A 414 9.84 -3.16 3.33
CA TYR A 414 9.30 -4.15 4.23
C TYR A 414 10.08 -4.06 5.53
N PHE A 415 9.39 -3.88 6.65
CA PHE A 415 10.04 -3.68 7.93
C PHE A 415 9.22 -4.26 9.07
N ASN A 416 9.93 -4.81 10.05
CA ASN A 416 9.38 -5.18 11.34
C ASN A 416 9.62 -4.04 12.32
N MET A 417 8.72 -3.87 13.29
CA MET A 417 8.87 -2.83 14.29
C MET A 417 9.93 -3.22 15.33
N PRO A 418 11.03 -2.47 15.48
CA PRO A 418 12.01 -2.77 16.53
C PRO A 418 11.39 -2.62 17.92
N LYS A 419 11.86 -3.42 18.89
CA LYS A 419 11.36 -3.41 20.28
C LYS A 419 11.22 -1.99 20.88
N TYR A 420 12.19 -1.11 20.68
CA TYR A 420 12.14 0.25 21.24
C TYR A 420 11.04 1.12 20.60
N VAL A 421 10.72 0.90 19.31
CA VAL A 421 9.63 1.58 18.61
C VAL A 421 8.29 1.01 19.06
N ALA A 422 8.19 -0.31 19.20
CA ALA A 422 6.99 -0.97 19.73
C ALA A 422 6.68 -0.52 21.16
N LEU A 423 7.69 -0.41 22.03
CA LEU A 423 7.55 0.15 23.38
C LEU A 423 7.11 1.62 23.35
N TYR A 424 7.66 2.43 22.44
CA TYR A 424 7.22 3.81 22.27
C TYR A 424 5.74 3.90 21.90
N PHE A 425 5.27 3.16 20.90
CA PHE A 425 3.86 3.18 20.52
C PHE A 425 2.97 2.62 21.63
N ALA A 426 3.38 1.55 22.31
CA ALA A 426 2.60 0.94 23.37
C ALA A 426 2.45 1.82 24.63
N LYS A 427 3.47 2.62 24.97
CA LYS A 427 3.54 3.34 26.26
C LYS A 427 3.53 4.86 26.14
N SER A 428 3.87 5.41 24.98
CA SER A 428 4.12 6.85 24.81
C SER A 428 3.54 7.43 23.53
N SER A 429 2.65 6.71 22.83
CA SER A 429 2.00 7.19 21.60
C SER A 429 1.30 8.54 21.77
N LYS A 430 0.83 8.90 22.96
CA LYS A 430 0.20 10.21 23.23
C LYS A 430 1.03 11.41 22.77
N SER A 431 2.37 11.34 22.80
CA SER A 431 3.21 12.43 22.30
C SER A 431 3.13 12.64 20.79
N ILE A 432 2.87 11.59 19.99
CA ILE A 432 2.64 11.74 18.54
C ILE A 432 1.30 12.42 18.25
N SER A 433 0.29 12.13 19.07
CA SER A 433 -1.04 12.72 18.95
C SER A 433 -1.05 14.20 19.30
N ALA A 434 -0.07 14.68 20.08
CA ALA A 434 0.07 16.09 20.44
C ALA A 434 0.62 16.98 19.30
N VAL A 435 1.20 16.39 18.25
CA VAL A 435 1.64 17.13 17.06
C VAL A 435 0.41 17.57 16.26
N LYS A 436 0.27 18.85 15.92
CA LYS A 436 -0.91 19.37 15.19
C LYS A 436 -0.72 19.40 13.68
N ASP A 437 0.48 19.68 13.21
CA ASP A 437 0.80 19.65 11.79
C ASP A 437 0.84 18.20 11.30
N GLU A 438 -0.20 17.87 10.55
CA GLU A 438 -0.59 16.52 10.17
C GLU A 438 0.38 15.94 9.10
N LEU A 439 0.95 16.81 8.24
CA LEU A 439 2.05 16.45 7.32
C LEU A 439 3.36 16.17 8.07
N PHE A 440 3.73 17.03 9.03
CA PHE A 440 4.93 16.83 9.84
C PHE A 440 4.82 15.57 10.70
N LYS A 441 3.65 15.33 11.29
CA LYS A 441 3.34 14.10 12.04
C LYS A 441 3.50 12.87 11.15
N SER A 442 2.96 12.90 9.93
CA SER A 442 3.08 11.79 8.98
C SER A 442 4.54 11.50 8.59
N GLU A 443 5.33 12.54 8.32
CA GLU A 443 6.77 12.42 8.02
C GLU A 443 7.55 11.85 9.22
N LEU A 444 7.23 12.26 10.46
CA LEU A 444 7.83 11.71 11.68
C LEU A 444 7.58 10.21 11.81
N ILE A 445 6.33 9.77 11.64
CA ILE A 445 5.95 8.37 11.80
C ILE A 445 6.61 7.50 10.73
N ASP A 446 6.60 7.92 9.48
CA ASP A 446 7.27 7.21 8.39
C ASP A 446 8.75 7.00 8.67
N ASN A 447 9.46 8.03 9.18
CA ASN A 447 10.86 7.89 9.56
C ASN A 447 11.07 7.01 10.80
N ILE A 448 10.19 7.08 11.81
CA ILE A 448 10.24 6.20 12.99
C ILE A 448 10.12 4.74 12.57
N LEU A 449 9.12 4.43 11.74
CA LEU A 449 8.85 3.09 11.23
C LEU A 449 9.98 2.59 10.30
N SER A 450 10.54 3.48 9.49
CA SER A 450 11.70 3.21 8.63
C SER A 450 13.05 3.13 9.38
N GLY A 451 13.06 3.29 10.71
CA GLY A 451 14.29 3.29 11.51
C GLY A 451 15.23 4.48 11.28
N LYS A 452 14.75 5.56 10.64
CA LYS A 452 15.50 6.79 10.38
C LYS A 452 15.42 7.73 11.58
N ASP A 453 16.53 8.39 11.92
CA ASP A 453 16.53 9.41 12.99
C ASP A 453 15.69 10.63 12.57
N ILE A 454 14.69 10.97 13.38
CA ILE A 454 13.77 12.08 13.13
C ILE A 454 14.39 13.47 13.32
N LYS A 455 15.64 13.59 13.82
CA LYS A 455 16.33 14.88 13.97
C LYS A 455 16.36 15.73 12.70
N PHE A 456 16.50 15.08 11.53
CA PHE A 456 16.57 15.79 10.25
C PHE A 456 15.24 16.42 9.87
N ILE A 457 14.12 15.76 10.17
CA ILE A 457 12.79 16.33 9.95
C ILE A 457 12.55 17.47 10.94
N ILE A 458 12.95 17.30 12.21
CA ILE A 458 12.83 18.35 13.23
C ILE A 458 13.62 19.60 12.82
N ASP A 459 14.89 19.47 12.39
CA ASP A 459 15.70 20.60 11.90
C ASP A 459 15.06 21.27 10.67
N LYS A 460 14.61 20.49 9.69
CA LYS A 460 13.88 20.99 8.51
C LYS A 460 12.64 21.78 8.92
N LYS A 461 11.83 21.26 9.84
CA LYS A 461 10.61 21.90 10.32
C LYS A 461 10.90 23.19 11.09
N LEU A 462 11.91 23.20 11.96
CA LEU A 462 12.36 24.39 12.68
C LEU A 462 12.79 25.50 11.70
N ARG A 463 13.57 25.17 10.65
CA ARG A 463 13.96 26.12 9.61
C ARG A 463 12.76 26.66 8.83
N ASP A 464 11.79 25.82 8.54
CA ASP A 464 10.54 26.24 7.89
C ASP A 464 9.72 27.19 8.76
N CYS A 465 9.65 26.94 10.08
CA CYS A 465 9.01 27.84 11.03
C CYS A 465 9.68 29.22 11.04
N ILE A 466 11.01 29.28 11.00
CA ILE A 466 11.77 30.55 10.93
C ILE A 466 11.51 31.29 9.61
N LYS A 467 11.49 30.58 8.47
CA LYS A 467 11.29 31.20 7.14
C LYS A 467 9.89 31.71 6.90
N LYS A 468 8.88 30.92 7.28
CA LYS A 468 7.47 31.15 6.92
C LYS A 468 6.65 31.79 8.04
N ASN A 469 7.28 32.12 9.18
CA ASN A 469 6.63 32.61 10.39
C ASN A 469 5.43 31.71 10.79
N ASN A 470 5.66 30.40 10.78
CA ASN A 470 4.61 29.39 10.91
C ASN A 470 4.30 29.06 12.39
N ASN A 471 3.02 28.92 12.72
CA ASN A 471 2.50 28.71 14.09
C ASN A 471 2.76 27.32 14.70
N TYR A 472 3.43 26.40 14.00
CA TYR A 472 3.70 25.03 14.48
C TYR A 472 5.03 24.86 15.21
N ALA A 473 5.59 25.92 15.82
CA ALA A 473 6.85 25.82 16.56
C ALA A 473 6.77 24.85 17.76
N TYR A 474 5.59 24.75 18.40
CA TYR A 474 5.34 23.79 19.48
C TYR A 474 5.39 22.32 19.00
N ASP A 475 5.03 22.05 17.74
CA ASP A 475 5.14 20.71 17.18
C ASP A 475 6.60 20.26 17.06
N CYS A 476 7.52 21.17 16.76
CA CYS A 476 8.95 20.87 16.78
C CYS A 476 9.41 20.44 18.18
N PHE A 477 8.91 21.08 19.23
CA PHE A 477 9.17 20.68 20.61
C PHE A 477 8.64 19.26 20.90
N ASN A 478 7.40 18.96 20.49
CA ASN A 478 6.87 17.60 20.58
C ASN A 478 7.74 16.59 19.82
N GLY A 479 8.26 16.95 18.64
CA GLY A 479 9.23 16.14 17.89
C GLY A 479 10.50 15.83 18.69
N VAL A 480 11.04 16.80 19.43
CA VAL A 480 12.21 16.59 20.31
C VAL A 480 11.87 15.64 21.46
N ILE A 481 10.69 15.79 22.09
CA ILE A 481 10.20 14.89 23.14
C ILE A 481 10.10 13.46 22.62
N ILE A 482 9.50 13.27 21.43
CA ILE A 482 9.39 11.96 20.77
C ILE A 482 10.77 11.35 20.55
N ARG A 483 11.71 12.14 20.02
CA ARG A 483 13.08 11.67 19.76
C ARG A 483 13.81 11.25 21.03
N ASN A 484 13.70 12.04 22.10
CA ASN A 484 14.29 11.71 23.40
C ASN A 484 13.71 10.41 23.97
N THR A 485 12.37 10.28 23.91
CA THR A 485 11.64 9.09 24.36
C THR A 485 12.09 7.83 23.61
N LEU A 486 12.19 7.90 22.28
CA LEU A 486 12.72 6.80 21.46
C LEU A 486 14.17 6.44 21.83
N SER A 487 14.99 7.44 22.13
CA SER A 487 16.39 7.24 22.51
C SER A 487 16.52 6.57 23.88
N ASN A 488 15.64 6.93 24.83
CA ASN A 488 15.54 6.28 26.13
C ASN A 488 15.11 4.81 25.99
N PHE A 489 14.06 4.51 25.22
CA PHE A 489 13.65 3.12 24.97
C PHE A 489 14.72 2.31 24.24
N ARG A 490 15.52 2.94 23.37
CA ARG A 490 16.64 2.29 22.69
C ARG A 490 17.75 1.87 23.67
N GLY A 491 17.88 2.55 24.81
CA GLY A 491 18.81 2.21 25.90
C GLY A 491 18.40 1.05 26.81
N GLY A 492 17.23 0.43 26.58
CA GLY A 492 16.66 -0.62 27.44
C GLY A 492 15.50 -0.10 28.31
N TYR A 493 14.63 -0.99 28.80
CA TYR A 493 13.40 -0.63 29.54
C TYR A 493 13.64 -0.21 31.00
N GLU A 494 14.73 -0.70 31.59
CA GLU A 494 15.21 -0.33 32.92
C GLU A 494 16.64 0.17 32.79
N ASN A 495 16.97 1.25 33.51
CA ASN A 495 18.35 1.69 33.63
C ASN A 495 19.08 0.93 34.74
N MET A 496 20.41 1.08 34.84
CA MET A 496 21.22 0.42 35.87
C MET A 496 20.82 0.78 37.32
N GLU A 497 19.98 1.81 37.52
CA GLU A 497 19.48 2.27 38.82
C GLU A 497 18.09 1.71 39.17
N GLY A 498 17.53 0.80 38.35
CA GLY A 498 16.20 0.23 38.55
C GLY A 498 15.03 1.21 38.34
N LYS A 499 15.26 2.37 37.71
CA LYS A 499 14.19 3.29 37.32
C LYS A 499 13.61 2.88 35.97
N THR A 500 12.29 2.89 35.87
CA THR A 500 11.57 2.66 34.61
C THR A 500 11.87 3.79 33.62
N VAL A 501 11.96 3.45 32.33
CA VAL A 501 12.09 4.44 31.24
C VAL A 501 10.97 5.48 31.27
N GLU A 502 9.76 5.11 31.71
CA GLU A 502 8.62 6.03 31.82
C GLU A 502 8.89 7.17 32.81
N ASN A 503 9.42 6.86 34.00
CA ASN A 503 9.80 7.89 34.99
C ASN A 503 10.89 8.81 34.46
N LYS A 504 11.88 8.24 33.74
CA LYS A 504 12.94 9.02 33.09
C LYS A 504 12.36 9.93 32.01
N ASN A 505 11.46 9.42 31.16
CA ASN A 505 10.82 10.20 30.10
C ASN A 505 10.03 11.38 30.67
N GLU A 506 9.30 11.19 31.78
CA GLU A 506 8.57 12.28 32.44
C GLU A 506 9.51 13.37 32.97
N GLN A 507 10.63 12.96 33.60
CA GLN A 507 11.65 13.89 34.09
C GLN A 507 12.32 14.67 32.96
N ASP A 508 12.70 13.97 31.88
CA ASP A 508 13.30 14.57 30.70
C ASP A 508 12.32 15.53 30.01
N ALA A 509 11.03 15.19 29.94
CA ALA A 509 10.01 16.07 29.37
C ALA A 509 9.87 17.38 30.16
N LYS A 510 9.84 17.31 31.50
CA LYS A 510 9.83 18.51 32.36
C LYS A 510 11.07 19.38 32.14
N ARG A 511 12.24 18.75 32.07
CA ARG A 511 13.53 19.40 31.79
C ARG A 511 13.56 20.10 30.43
N LEU A 512 13.11 19.42 29.37
CA LEU A 512 13.03 19.97 28.02
C LEU A 512 12.01 21.12 27.95
N TYR A 513 10.89 21.02 28.67
CA TYR A 513 9.89 22.09 28.73
C TYR A 513 10.46 23.37 29.36
N VAL A 514 11.30 23.26 30.41
CA VAL A 514 11.99 24.42 30.99
C VAL A 514 12.87 25.12 29.95
N ILE A 515 13.60 24.38 29.12
CA ILE A 515 14.40 24.96 28.03
C ILE A 515 13.50 25.67 27.02
N TYR A 516 12.40 25.04 26.63
CA TYR A 516 11.43 25.60 25.69
C TYR A 516 10.83 26.91 26.22
N ALA A 517 10.34 26.92 27.46
CA ALA A 517 9.75 28.10 28.11
C ALA A 517 10.74 29.27 28.19
N ARG A 518 12.01 28.99 28.52
CA ARG A 518 13.07 30.02 28.53
C ARG A 518 13.34 30.58 27.14
N GLY A 519 13.25 29.75 26.10
CA GLY A 519 13.26 30.22 24.71
C GLY A 519 12.09 31.14 24.37
N GLN A 520 10.89 30.91 24.92
CA GLN A 520 9.74 31.79 24.76
C GLN A 520 9.95 33.14 25.47
N GLU A 521 10.45 33.14 26.71
CA GLU A 521 10.78 34.38 27.43
C GLU A 521 11.81 35.23 26.67
N LEU A 522 12.83 34.60 26.06
CA LEU A 522 13.78 35.30 25.20
C LEU A 522 13.11 35.85 23.94
N ASN A 523 12.17 35.11 23.34
CA ASN A 523 11.41 35.58 22.18
C ASN A 523 10.59 36.83 22.51
N GLU A 524 9.87 36.80 23.65
CA GLU A 524 9.08 37.92 24.16
C GLU A 524 9.96 39.15 24.43
N TYR A 525 11.09 38.96 25.11
CA TYR A 525 12.05 40.05 25.35
C TYR A 525 12.51 40.75 24.06
N PHE A 526 12.87 39.98 23.02
CA PHE A 526 13.31 40.58 21.75
C PHE A 526 12.17 41.26 20.98
N LYS A 527 10.92 40.82 21.16
CA LYS A 527 9.74 41.50 20.61
C LYS A 527 9.49 42.82 21.33
N GLU A 528 9.44 42.81 22.65
CA GLU A 528 9.25 44.00 23.49
C GLU A 528 10.37 45.04 23.29
N SER A 529 11.59 44.56 23.02
CA SER A 529 12.76 45.42 22.77
C SER A 529 12.90 45.89 21.31
N ASN A 530 11.89 45.70 20.45
CA ASN A 530 11.91 46.03 19.01
C ASN A 530 13.13 45.43 18.26
N ALA A 531 13.57 44.23 18.64
CA ALA A 531 14.75 43.54 18.13
C ALA A 531 14.41 42.16 17.53
N GLU A 532 13.19 42.02 17.01
CA GLU A 532 12.66 40.77 16.42
C GLU A 532 13.54 40.22 15.29
N ASN A 533 14.16 41.10 14.52
CA ASN A 533 15.10 40.74 13.45
C ASN A 533 16.30 39.91 13.93
N LYS A 534 16.68 40.02 15.22
CA LYS A 534 17.76 39.22 15.81
C LYS A 534 17.36 37.77 16.07
N ILE A 535 16.07 37.51 16.31
CA ILE A 535 15.55 36.18 16.69
C ILE A 535 15.91 35.14 15.61
N SER A 536 15.65 35.45 14.34
CA SER A 536 15.96 34.55 13.23
C SER A 536 17.47 34.28 13.11
N SER A 537 18.31 35.31 13.27
CA SER A 537 19.78 35.14 13.22
C SER A 537 20.31 34.27 14.35
N ILE A 538 19.79 34.45 15.57
CA ILE A 538 20.13 33.64 16.75
C ILE A 538 19.70 32.19 16.51
N ALA A 539 18.45 31.98 16.09
CA ALA A 539 17.90 30.66 15.84
C ALA A 539 18.70 29.90 14.78
N TYR A 540 19.09 30.54 13.67
CA TYR A 540 19.94 29.92 12.66
C TYR A 540 21.33 29.55 13.18
N ARG A 541 21.96 30.41 14.00
CA ARG A 541 23.25 30.09 14.63
C ARG A 541 23.13 28.86 15.52
N LEU A 542 22.16 28.84 16.43
CA LEU A 542 21.91 27.68 17.30
C LEU A 542 21.65 26.39 16.51
N LEU A 543 20.81 26.45 15.47
CA LEU A 543 20.52 25.30 14.61
C LEU A 543 21.75 24.81 13.83
N ASN A 544 22.57 25.73 13.32
CA ASN A 544 23.78 25.38 12.59
C ASN A 544 24.82 24.75 13.51
N SER A 545 25.02 25.32 14.71
CA SER A 545 25.93 24.74 15.72
C SER A 545 25.43 23.37 16.19
N ALA A 546 24.13 23.18 16.40
CA ALA A 546 23.57 21.87 16.72
C ALA A 546 23.80 20.85 15.58
N LYS A 547 23.48 21.22 14.34
CA LYS A 547 23.69 20.37 13.16
C LYS A 547 25.16 20.00 12.95
N ALA A 548 26.08 20.92 13.22
CA ALA A 548 27.52 20.71 13.12
C ALA A 548 28.13 20.04 14.37
N ASN A 549 27.33 19.77 15.41
CA ASN A 549 27.78 19.32 16.74
C ASN A 549 28.85 20.24 17.36
N ASN A 550 28.78 21.55 17.08
CA ASN A 550 29.69 22.57 17.58
C ASN A 550 29.22 23.10 18.94
N LYS A 551 29.57 22.38 20.01
CA LYS A 551 29.15 22.71 21.38
C LYS A 551 29.60 24.10 21.84
N ASN A 552 30.82 24.50 21.46
CA ASN A 552 31.40 25.77 21.87
C ASN A 552 30.61 26.95 21.29
N GLU A 553 30.33 26.93 19.99
CA GLU A 553 29.54 27.99 19.34
C GLU A 553 28.09 28.01 19.82
N PHE A 554 27.51 26.84 20.08
CA PHE A 554 26.16 26.74 20.66
C PHE A 554 26.11 27.42 22.04
N MET A 555 27.03 27.05 22.95
CA MET A 555 27.09 27.61 24.30
C MET A 555 27.43 29.10 24.30
N ASP A 556 28.37 29.53 23.46
CA ASP A 556 28.72 30.94 23.29
C ASP A 556 27.52 31.77 22.81
N THR A 557 26.78 31.28 21.82
CA THR A 557 25.54 31.92 21.36
C THR A 557 24.49 31.97 22.46
N LEU A 558 24.27 30.85 23.17
CA LEU A 558 23.31 30.75 24.26
C LEU A 558 23.62 31.76 25.38
N ILE A 559 24.88 31.82 25.84
CA ILE A 559 25.33 32.72 26.91
C ILE A 559 25.13 34.18 26.51
N ARG A 560 25.59 34.57 25.31
CA ARG A 560 25.46 35.96 24.84
C ARG A 560 24.00 36.41 24.79
N VAL A 561 23.10 35.53 24.35
CA VAL A 561 21.67 35.84 24.25
C VAL A 561 21.07 36.07 25.63
N HIS A 562 21.36 35.22 26.60
CA HIS A 562 20.86 35.36 27.97
C HIS A 562 21.43 36.61 28.67
N ILE A 563 22.73 36.90 28.51
CA ILE A 563 23.36 38.12 29.03
C ILE A 563 22.70 39.36 28.43
N SER A 564 22.47 39.36 27.11
CA SER A 564 21.83 40.49 26.40
C SER A 564 20.39 40.73 26.85
N ALA A 565 19.71 39.68 27.32
CA ALA A 565 18.35 39.74 27.84
C ALA A 565 18.28 39.92 29.36
N GLN A 566 19.43 39.94 30.06
CA GLN A 566 19.52 39.91 31.53
C GLN A 566 18.68 38.79 32.15
N LYS A 567 18.68 37.61 31.51
CA LYS A 567 17.97 36.40 31.96
C LYS A 567 18.97 35.37 32.45
N GLU A 568 18.55 34.58 33.43
CA GLU A 568 19.35 33.45 33.92
C GLU A 568 19.47 32.35 32.86
N ILE A 569 20.67 31.79 32.72
CA ILE A 569 20.90 30.64 31.85
C ILE A 569 20.40 29.38 32.57
N PRO A 570 19.56 28.55 31.94
CA PRO A 570 19.03 27.35 32.58
C PRO A 570 20.15 26.41 33.06
N ALA A 571 20.11 26.02 34.34
CA ALA A 571 21.12 25.16 34.98
C ALA A 571 21.37 23.82 34.25
N ILE A 572 20.37 23.36 33.50
CA ILE A 572 20.43 22.15 32.67
C ILE A 572 21.57 22.17 31.63
N PHE A 573 22.01 23.35 31.19
CA PHE A 573 23.14 23.49 30.25
C PHE A 573 24.52 23.36 30.92
N PHE A 574 24.58 23.39 32.26
CA PHE A 574 25.82 23.29 33.04
C PHE A 574 25.99 21.95 33.77
N GLY A 575 24.99 21.05 33.69
CA GLY A 575 25.05 19.71 34.27
C GLY A 575 25.86 18.72 33.42
N SER A 576 26.68 17.91 34.08
CA SER A 576 27.63 16.95 33.52
C SER A 576 27.02 15.95 32.54
N SER A 577 27.58 15.90 31.33
CA SER A 577 27.82 14.70 30.52
C SER A 577 26.64 13.71 30.38
N ASN A 578 25.57 14.07 29.64
CA ASN A 578 24.75 13.13 28.83
C ASN A 578 23.51 13.76 28.18
N LEU A 579 23.32 15.08 28.21
CA LEU A 579 22.49 15.73 27.20
C LEU A 579 23.27 15.67 25.89
N VAL A 580 23.04 14.58 25.14
CA VAL A 580 23.39 14.49 23.72
C VAL A 580 22.87 15.77 23.11
N VAL A 581 23.81 16.62 22.69
CA VAL A 581 23.48 17.81 21.91
C VAL A 581 22.63 17.32 20.75
N VAL A 582 21.39 17.83 20.73
CA VAL A 582 20.23 17.34 19.98
C VAL A 582 20.58 16.99 18.54
#